data_AF-A0A150NL00-F1
#
_entry.id   AF-A0A150NL00-F1
#
_cell.length_a   1.000
_cell.length_b   1.000
_cell.length_c   1.000
_cell.angle_alpha   90.00
_cell.angle_beta   90.00
_cell.angle_gamma   90.00
#
_symmetry.space_group_name_H-M   'P 1'
#
loop_
_entity.id
_entity.type
_entity.pdbx_description
1 polymer ?
#
loop_
_entity_poly.entity_id
_entity_poly.type
_entity_poly.pdbx_seq_one_letter_code
_entity_poly.pdbx_strand_id
1 'polypeptide(L)'
;MILAARVLHEKTPNVQEPKIISFLADTSYAVYLFHWPFYIIFSQLTSNLLAVLLTLIFSYGFASLSFYVLEPWIAGKDTPIIQTLRPLPHIHTILAASTGILAFIVFLVTLLAPQVGAFETDLTVNGLKQAATNINQTKVMTERADANSLGIADGTMLIGDSVALRANTALQTALPGAQINAQVSRTTKTANEIMLNNSQNKFLPKMVVIATGVNNPENYKEDWDSIVKNLPKGHHMVLVTPYEGDKTKETYAIVEKAAAYMRELGEKTPYITIADWNQAAKEHPEIWTGTDQVHFGSDNSKIEAGAKLYADTIAAALQTAQDKPVKSK
;
A
#
# COMPACT_ATOMS: atom_id res chain seq x y z
N MET A 1 -24.34 -17.87 22.00
CA MET A 1 -24.79 -18.23 20.63
C MET A 1 -24.64 -19.72 20.35
N ILE A 2 -23.41 -20.28 20.33
CA ILE A 2 -23.19 -21.71 20.04
C ILE A 2 -24.00 -22.65 20.96
N LEU A 3 -24.00 -22.41 22.28
CA LEU A 3 -24.80 -23.19 23.24
C LEU A 3 -26.31 -23.14 22.94
N ALA A 4 -26.83 -21.96 22.58
CA ALA A 4 -28.24 -21.79 22.28
C ALA A 4 -28.65 -22.50 20.98
N ALA A 5 -27.80 -22.43 19.94
CA ALA A 5 -28.03 -23.15 18.68
C ALA A 5 -27.99 -24.67 18.89
N ARG A 6 -27.07 -25.16 19.73
CA ARG A 6 -26.99 -26.58 20.10
C ARG A 6 -28.23 -27.05 20.85
N VAL A 7 -28.66 -26.30 21.88
CA VAL A 7 -29.88 -26.60 22.64
C VAL A 7 -31.11 -26.59 21.73
N LEU A 8 -31.21 -25.64 20.81
CA LEU A 8 -32.30 -25.58 19.83
C LEU A 8 -32.31 -26.83 18.94
N HIS A 9 -31.17 -27.19 18.35
CA HIS A 9 -31.03 -28.39 17.52
C HIS A 9 -31.44 -29.68 18.25
N GLU A 10 -31.03 -29.82 19.51
CA GLU A 10 -31.41 -30.97 20.36
C GLU A 10 -32.90 -30.97 20.73
N LYS A 11 -33.54 -29.80 20.82
CA LYS A 11 -34.97 -29.65 21.14
C LYS A 11 -35.88 -29.75 19.91
N THR A 12 -35.34 -29.65 18.70
CA THR A 12 -36.12 -29.71 17.45
C THR A 12 -35.65 -30.81 16.50
N PRO A 13 -35.49 -32.07 16.93
CA PRO A 13 -34.87 -33.12 16.11
C PRO A 13 -35.70 -33.51 14.88
N ASN A 14 -37.01 -33.27 14.90
CA ASN A 14 -37.94 -33.63 13.83
C ASN A 14 -38.50 -32.42 13.07
N VAL A 15 -38.02 -31.21 13.39
CA VAL A 15 -38.45 -30.00 12.68
C VAL A 15 -37.55 -29.84 11.47
N GLN A 16 -38.13 -29.92 10.27
CA GLN A 16 -37.38 -29.61 9.06
C GLN A 16 -37.07 -28.13 9.00
N GLU A 17 -35.81 -27.79 8.77
CA GLU A 17 -35.41 -26.42 8.55
C GLU A 17 -36.06 -25.86 7.27
N PRO A 18 -36.39 -24.56 7.25
CA PRO A 18 -36.83 -23.91 6.02
C PRO A 18 -35.76 -24.05 4.94
N LYS A 19 -36.15 -24.49 3.74
CA LYS A 19 -35.22 -24.76 2.62
C LYS A 19 -34.29 -23.59 2.29
N ILE A 20 -34.75 -22.35 2.45
CA ILE A 20 -33.94 -21.14 2.23
C ILE A 20 -32.81 -21.06 3.26
N ILE A 21 -33.07 -21.38 4.52
CA ILE A 21 -32.07 -21.34 5.59
C ILE A 21 -31.04 -22.45 5.37
N SER A 22 -31.47 -23.65 5.03
CA SER A 22 -30.55 -24.75 4.70
C SER A 22 -29.71 -24.42 3.47
N PHE A 23 -30.29 -23.81 2.43
CA PHE A 23 -29.53 -23.34 1.25
C PHE A 23 -28.43 -22.33 1.61
N LEU A 24 -28.77 -21.33 2.43
CA LEU A 24 -27.79 -20.34 2.89
C LEU A 24 -26.70 -21.00 3.75
N ALA A 25 -27.07 -21.95 4.61
CA ALA A 25 -26.12 -22.69 5.43
C ALA A 25 -25.17 -23.55 4.59
N ASP A 26 -25.72 -24.35 3.69
CA ASP A 26 -25.00 -25.24 2.76
C ASP A 26 -23.99 -24.48 1.90
N THR A 27 -24.36 -23.30 1.40
CA THR A 27 -23.52 -22.51 0.48
C THR A 27 -22.62 -21.49 1.18
N SER A 28 -22.80 -21.25 2.48
CA SER A 28 -22.13 -20.17 3.22
C SER A 28 -20.60 -20.20 3.11
N TYR A 29 -19.98 -21.37 3.23
CA TYR A 29 -18.54 -21.52 3.14
C TYR A 29 -18.01 -21.21 1.74
N ALA A 30 -18.66 -21.73 0.69
CA ALA A 30 -18.25 -21.47 -0.68
C ALA A 30 -18.49 -20.00 -1.07
N VAL A 31 -19.58 -19.37 -0.60
CA VAL A 31 -19.79 -17.92 -0.77
C VAL A 31 -18.68 -17.12 -0.09
N TYR A 32 -18.26 -17.51 1.12
CA TYR A 32 -17.12 -16.89 1.79
C TYR A 32 -15.83 -17.00 0.96
N LEU A 33 -15.58 -18.10 0.27
CA LEU A 33 -14.42 -18.23 -0.62
C LEU A 33 -14.55 -17.38 -1.90
N PHE A 34 -15.74 -17.33 -2.50
CA PHE A 34 -15.94 -16.69 -3.82
C PHE A 34 -16.18 -15.18 -3.76
N HIS A 35 -16.76 -14.65 -2.69
CA HIS A 35 -17.20 -13.26 -2.67
C HIS A 35 -16.05 -12.26 -2.82
N TRP A 36 -14.90 -12.52 -2.19
CA TRP A 36 -13.77 -11.59 -2.23
C TRP A 36 -13.11 -11.54 -3.62
N PRO A 37 -12.71 -12.67 -4.25
CA PRO A 37 -12.19 -12.65 -5.62
C PRO A 37 -13.14 -11.99 -6.62
N PHE A 38 -14.44 -12.32 -6.57
CA PHE A 38 -15.42 -11.71 -7.48
C PHE A 38 -15.57 -10.21 -7.25
N TYR A 39 -15.59 -9.75 -6.00
CA TYR A 39 -15.67 -8.33 -5.70
C TYR A 39 -14.46 -7.57 -6.22
N ILE A 40 -13.25 -8.09 -6.04
CA ILE A 40 -12.04 -7.48 -6.59
C ILE A 40 -12.13 -7.37 -8.12
N ILE A 41 -12.53 -8.44 -8.82
CA ILE A 41 -12.69 -8.42 -10.28
C ILE A 41 -13.75 -7.41 -10.72
N PHE A 42 -14.96 -7.46 -10.15
CA PHE A 42 -16.05 -6.61 -10.62
C PHE A 42 -15.91 -5.14 -10.21
N SER A 43 -15.26 -4.85 -9.07
CA SER A 43 -14.98 -3.47 -8.64
C SER A 43 -13.96 -2.76 -9.54
N GLN A 44 -13.12 -3.51 -10.25
CA GLN A 44 -12.22 -2.96 -11.27
C GLN A 44 -12.91 -2.73 -12.61
N LEU A 45 -14.00 -3.45 -12.89
CA LEU A 45 -14.68 -3.43 -14.19
C LEU A 45 -15.96 -2.57 -14.20
N THR A 46 -16.55 -2.31 -13.04
CA THR A 46 -17.88 -1.70 -12.93
C THR A 46 -17.99 -0.77 -11.72
N SER A 47 -19.09 -0.02 -11.64
CA SER A 47 -19.40 0.78 -10.45
C SER A 47 -19.56 -0.09 -9.19
N ASN A 48 -19.29 0.46 -8.01
CA ASN A 48 -19.34 -0.28 -6.74
C ASN A 48 -20.68 -1.03 -6.53
N LEU A 49 -21.82 -0.37 -6.76
CA LEU A 49 -23.12 -1.01 -6.60
C LEU A 49 -23.30 -2.20 -7.54
N LEU A 50 -22.90 -2.03 -8.81
CA LEU A 50 -22.98 -3.12 -9.79
C LEU A 50 -22.01 -4.25 -9.44
N ALA A 51 -20.82 -3.92 -8.94
CA ALA A 51 -19.84 -4.89 -8.47
C ALA A 51 -20.39 -5.74 -7.32
N VAL A 52 -21.02 -5.12 -6.31
CA VAL A 52 -21.66 -5.84 -5.20
C VAL A 52 -22.76 -6.78 -5.71
N LEU A 53 -23.62 -6.31 -6.62
CA LEU A 53 -24.69 -7.13 -7.18
C LEU A 53 -24.14 -8.33 -7.97
N LEU A 54 -23.15 -8.11 -8.83
CA LEU A 54 -22.49 -9.17 -9.58
C LEU A 54 -21.78 -10.16 -8.64
N THR A 55 -21.08 -9.67 -7.62
CA THR A 55 -20.45 -10.52 -6.60
C THR A 55 -21.46 -11.44 -5.93
N LEU A 56 -22.63 -10.92 -5.53
CA LEU A 56 -23.66 -11.74 -4.89
C LEU A 56 -24.18 -12.82 -5.85
N ILE A 57 -24.53 -12.45 -7.09
CA ILE A 57 -25.05 -13.38 -8.10
C ILE A 57 -24.04 -14.50 -8.39
N PHE A 58 -22.79 -14.13 -8.68
CA PHE A 58 -21.76 -15.11 -9.05
C PHE A 58 -21.30 -15.95 -7.87
N SER A 59 -21.20 -15.38 -6.65
CA SER A 59 -20.81 -16.14 -5.46
C SER A 59 -21.84 -17.21 -5.12
N TYR A 60 -23.14 -16.87 -5.09
CA TYR A 60 -24.18 -17.87 -4.83
C TYR A 60 -24.34 -18.84 -6.00
N GLY A 61 -24.19 -18.40 -7.25
CA GLY A 61 -24.22 -19.28 -8.42
C GLY A 61 -23.11 -20.34 -8.37
N PHE A 62 -21.86 -19.92 -8.14
CA PHE A 62 -20.71 -20.81 -8.05
C PHE A 62 -20.74 -21.67 -6.79
N ALA A 63 -21.17 -21.12 -5.65
CA ALA A 63 -21.34 -21.87 -4.42
C ALA A 63 -22.40 -22.99 -4.58
N SER A 64 -23.52 -22.68 -5.24
CA SER A 64 -24.57 -23.67 -5.53
C SER A 64 -24.07 -24.75 -6.48
N LEU A 65 -23.33 -24.36 -7.53
CA LEU A 65 -22.72 -25.30 -8.46
C LEU A 65 -21.70 -26.20 -7.75
N SER A 66 -20.86 -25.64 -6.87
CA SER A 66 -19.90 -26.40 -6.06
C SER A 66 -20.62 -27.41 -5.17
N PHE A 67 -21.50 -26.94 -4.29
CA PHE A 67 -22.06 -27.74 -3.21
C PHE A 67 -23.09 -28.77 -3.68
N TYR A 68 -23.97 -28.42 -4.63
CA TYR A 68 -25.06 -29.30 -5.05
C TYR A 68 -24.72 -30.17 -6.27
N VAL A 69 -23.71 -29.78 -7.06
CA VAL A 69 -23.35 -30.49 -8.30
C VAL A 69 -21.94 -31.07 -8.20
N LEU A 70 -20.91 -30.23 -8.08
CA LEU A 70 -19.52 -30.69 -8.19
C LEU A 70 -19.08 -31.58 -7.03
N GLU A 71 -19.32 -31.17 -5.79
CA GLU A 71 -18.91 -31.91 -4.59
C GLU A 71 -19.60 -33.29 -4.49
N PRO A 72 -20.94 -33.43 -4.64
CA PRO A 72 -21.58 -34.74 -4.64
C PRO A 72 -21.13 -35.60 -5.82
N TRP A 73 -20.90 -35.00 -6.99
CA TRP A 73 -20.42 -35.71 -8.17
C TRP A 73 -19.04 -36.31 -7.94
N ILE A 74 -18.08 -35.51 -7.44
CA ILE A 74 -16.72 -35.95 -7.12
C ILE A 74 -16.74 -36.99 -5.99
N ALA A 75 -17.59 -36.81 -4.98
CA ALA A 75 -17.75 -37.73 -3.86
C ALA A 75 -18.52 -39.02 -4.23
N GLY A 76 -19.02 -39.15 -5.46
CA GLY A 76 -19.82 -40.29 -5.91
C GLY A 76 -21.18 -40.41 -5.20
N LYS A 77 -21.69 -39.32 -4.62
CA LYS A 77 -22.98 -39.29 -3.92
C LYS A 77 -24.14 -39.19 -4.90
N ASP A 78 -25.21 -39.90 -4.58
CA ASP A 78 -26.44 -39.92 -5.36
C ASP A 78 -27.47 -38.93 -4.78
N THR A 79 -27.46 -37.70 -5.29
CA THR A 79 -28.47 -36.68 -4.94
C THR A 79 -29.52 -36.56 -6.05
N PRO A 80 -30.74 -36.03 -5.77
CA PRO A 80 -31.78 -35.87 -6.78
C PRO A 80 -31.32 -35.04 -8.00
N ILE A 81 -30.46 -34.05 -7.78
CA ILE A 81 -29.87 -33.22 -8.83
C ILE A 81 -28.94 -34.07 -9.71
N ILE A 82 -28.05 -34.84 -9.11
CA ILE A 82 -27.12 -35.72 -9.82
C ILE A 82 -27.87 -36.81 -10.61
N GLN A 83 -28.92 -37.38 -10.03
CA GLN A 83 -29.78 -38.36 -10.69
C GLN A 83 -30.51 -37.78 -11.91
N THR A 84 -30.87 -36.50 -11.86
CA THR A 84 -31.47 -35.78 -13.00
C THR A 84 -30.43 -35.47 -14.09
N LEU A 85 -29.17 -35.25 -13.71
CA LEU A 85 -28.09 -34.90 -14.63
C LEU A 85 -27.42 -36.13 -15.28
N ARG A 86 -27.29 -37.25 -14.55
CA ARG A 86 -26.64 -38.51 -15.03
C ARG A 86 -27.15 -39.03 -16.39
N PRO A 87 -28.44 -38.97 -16.73
CA PRO A 87 -28.96 -39.45 -18.01
C PRO A 87 -28.55 -38.57 -19.21
N LEU A 88 -28.06 -37.34 -18.97
CA LEU A 88 -27.68 -36.43 -20.04
C LEU A 88 -26.46 -36.98 -20.79
N PRO A 89 -26.49 -37.00 -22.13
CA PRO A 89 -25.36 -37.51 -22.91
C PRO A 89 -24.11 -36.67 -22.66
N HIS A 90 -22.96 -37.34 -22.52
CA HIS A 90 -21.63 -36.74 -22.36
C HIS A 90 -21.39 -35.88 -21.10
N ILE A 91 -22.34 -35.79 -20.15
CA ILE A 91 -22.19 -34.94 -18.95
C ILE A 91 -20.94 -35.29 -18.12
N HIS A 92 -20.61 -36.58 -18.00
CA HIS A 92 -19.39 -37.05 -17.33
C HIS A 92 -18.14 -36.56 -18.03
N THR A 93 -18.11 -36.62 -19.36
CA THR A 93 -16.99 -36.15 -20.17
C THR A 93 -16.85 -34.63 -20.07
N ILE A 94 -17.96 -33.89 -20.12
CA ILE A 94 -17.97 -32.42 -20.01
C ILE A 94 -17.43 -31.98 -18.64
N LEU A 95 -17.95 -32.55 -17.55
CA LEU A 95 -17.50 -32.21 -16.20
C LEU A 95 -16.02 -32.58 -15.99
N ALA A 96 -15.61 -33.80 -16.36
CA ALA A 96 -14.22 -34.22 -16.23
C ALA A 96 -13.27 -33.37 -17.09
N ALA A 97 -13.63 -33.07 -18.33
CA ALA A 97 -12.85 -32.20 -19.20
C ALA A 97 -12.76 -30.77 -18.65
N SER A 98 -13.87 -30.21 -18.16
CA SER A 98 -13.89 -28.86 -17.57
C SER A 98 -12.99 -28.78 -16.33
N THR A 99 -13.08 -29.76 -15.42
CA THR A 99 -12.20 -29.84 -14.25
C THR A 99 -10.74 -30.01 -14.66
N GLY A 100 -10.45 -30.87 -15.64
CA GLY A 100 -9.10 -31.06 -16.16
C GLY A 100 -8.51 -29.81 -16.79
N ILE A 101 -9.29 -29.09 -17.61
CA ILE A 101 -8.90 -27.82 -18.22
C ILE A 101 -8.65 -26.77 -17.14
N LEU A 102 -9.54 -26.63 -16.16
CA LEU A 102 -9.37 -25.67 -15.07
C LEU A 102 -8.13 -26.00 -14.22
N ALA A 103 -7.91 -27.27 -13.89
CA ALA A 103 -6.71 -27.70 -13.17
C ALA A 103 -5.43 -27.42 -13.97
N PHE A 104 -5.45 -27.63 -15.29
CA PHE A 104 -4.34 -27.30 -16.16
C PHE A 104 -4.08 -25.80 -16.26
N ILE A 105 -5.14 -24.97 -16.34
CA ILE A 105 -5.03 -23.52 -16.32
C ILE A 105 -4.43 -23.04 -15.00
N VAL A 106 -4.91 -23.56 -13.87
CA VAL A 106 -4.38 -23.23 -12.53
C VAL A 106 -2.90 -23.61 -12.44
N PHE A 107 -2.54 -24.81 -12.91
CA PHE A 107 -1.15 -25.26 -12.96
C PHE A 107 -0.28 -24.34 -13.82
N LEU A 108 -0.74 -23.99 -15.02
CA LEU A 108 -0.03 -23.11 -15.95
C LEU A 108 0.13 -21.70 -15.38
N VAL A 109 -0.94 -21.13 -14.80
CA VAL A 109 -0.89 -19.81 -14.14
C VAL A 109 0.07 -19.84 -12.97
N THR A 110 0.08 -20.91 -12.17
CA THR A 110 1.01 -21.05 -11.02
C THR A 110 2.47 -21.15 -11.50
N LEU A 111 2.72 -21.85 -12.61
CA LEU A 111 4.06 -21.98 -13.19
C LEU A 111 4.57 -20.68 -13.83
N LEU A 112 3.68 -19.91 -14.46
CA LEU A 112 4.03 -18.70 -15.20
C LEU A 112 3.92 -17.41 -14.37
N ALA A 113 3.25 -17.47 -13.21
CA ALA A 113 3.11 -16.32 -12.34
C ALA A 113 4.49 -15.85 -11.85
N PRO A 114 4.78 -14.54 -11.91
CA PRO A 114 6.02 -14.01 -11.37
C PRO A 114 6.04 -14.20 -9.85
N GLN A 115 7.22 -14.52 -9.29
CA GLN A 115 7.39 -14.71 -7.84
C GLN A 115 7.10 -13.44 -7.02
N VAL A 116 7.32 -12.27 -7.63
CA VAL A 116 7.06 -10.95 -7.06
C VAL A 116 6.20 -10.14 -8.03
N GLY A 117 5.30 -9.31 -7.49
CA GLY A 117 4.44 -8.46 -8.30
C GLY A 117 5.25 -7.37 -9.04
N ALA A 118 4.64 -6.76 -10.06
CA ALA A 118 5.28 -5.65 -10.79
C ALA A 118 5.63 -4.47 -9.87
N PHE A 119 4.75 -4.17 -8.91
CA PHE A 119 4.98 -3.15 -7.89
C PHE A 119 6.18 -3.46 -6.98
N GLU A 120 6.25 -4.68 -6.47
CA GLU A 120 7.37 -5.12 -5.61
C GLU A 120 8.69 -5.17 -6.38
N THR A 121 8.65 -5.57 -7.65
CA THR A 121 9.79 -5.52 -8.57
C THR A 121 10.30 -4.08 -8.72
N ASP A 122 9.40 -3.13 -8.97
CA ASP A 122 9.75 -1.70 -9.10
C ASP A 122 10.41 -1.15 -7.83
N LEU A 123 9.83 -1.42 -6.66
CA LEU A 123 10.40 -0.99 -5.37
C LEU A 123 11.77 -1.64 -5.11
N THR A 124 11.95 -2.91 -5.46
CA THR A 124 13.22 -3.63 -5.31
C THR A 124 14.31 -3.01 -6.20
N VAL A 125 13.98 -2.74 -7.47
CA VAL A 125 14.91 -2.10 -8.42
C VAL A 125 15.30 -0.70 -7.93
N ASN A 126 14.33 0.10 -7.45
CA ASN A 126 14.61 1.42 -6.90
C ASN A 126 15.47 1.35 -5.63
N GLY A 127 15.23 0.38 -4.75
CA GLY A 127 16.07 0.13 -3.57
C GLY A 127 17.51 -0.23 -3.92
N LEU A 128 17.73 -1.05 -4.95
CA LEU A 128 19.07 -1.40 -5.43
C LEU A 128 19.80 -0.20 -6.04
N LYS A 129 19.10 0.60 -6.87
CA LYS A 129 19.65 1.86 -7.42
C LYS A 129 20.09 2.81 -6.31
N GLN A 130 19.23 3.00 -5.31
CA GLN A 130 19.50 3.82 -4.15
C GLN A 130 20.75 3.34 -3.38
N ALA A 131 20.85 2.03 -3.10
CA ALA A 131 21.99 1.45 -2.41
C ALA A 131 23.31 1.70 -3.16
N ALA A 132 23.30 1.53 -4.50
CA ALA A 132 24.46 1.81 -5.33
C ALA A 132 24.88 3.29 -5.28
N THR A 133 23.93 4.22 -5.30
CA THR A 133 24.23 5.66 -5.20
C THR A 133 24.74 6.05 -3.81
N ASN A 134 24.14 5.53 -2.74
CA ASN A 134 24.53 5.85 -1.36
C ASN A 134 25.96 5.40 -1.04
N ILE A 135 26.42 4.25 -1.53
CA ILE A 135 27.81 3.80 -1.32
C ILE A 135 28.81 4.85 -1.81
N ASN A 136 28.57 5.45 -2.98
CA ASN A 136 29.45 6.48 -3.52
C ASN A 136 29.36 7.80 -2.73
N GLN A 137 28.18 8.16 -2.25
CA GLN A 137 27.95 9.41 -1.52
C GLN A 137 28.46 9.37 -0.08
N THR A 138 28.40 8.22 0.61
CA THR A 138 28.95 8.06 1.96
C THR A 138 30.45 8.34 1.96
N LYS A 139 31.18 7.85 0.95
CA LYS A 139 32.61 8.14 0.79
C LYS A 139 32.90 9.64 0.72
N VAL A 140 32.15 10.37 -0.10
CA VAL A 140 32.30 11.81 -0.29
C VAL A 140 31.96 12.60 0.98
N MET A 141 31.00 12.13 1.79
CA MET A 141 30.65 12.83 3.04
C MET A 141 31.67 12.63 4.15
N THR A 142 32.26 11.45 4.28
CA THR A 142 33.38 11.23 5.21
C THR A 142 34.52 12.21 4.93
N GLU A 143 34.81 12.47 3.65
CA GLU A 143 35.85 13.43 3.23
C GLU A 143 35.46 14.91 3.49
N ARG A 144 34.17 15.24 3.55
CA ARG A 144 33.66 16.62 3.75
C ARG A 144 33.38 17.00 5.21
N ALA A 145 33.07 16.03 6.06
CA ALA A 145 32.75 16.26 7.48
C ALA A 145 33.93 16.88 8.26
N ASP A 146 35.16 16.67 7.79
CA ASP A 146 36.38 17.21 8.41
C ASP A 146 36.60 18.72 8.18
N ALA A 147 35.81 19.37 7.32
CA ALA A 147 36.08 20.74 6.86
C ALA A 147 35.31 21.87 7.59
N ASN A 148 34.30 21.59 8.42
CA ASN A 148 33.45 22.63 9.04
C ASN A 148 33.59 22.66 10.57
N SER A 149 33.52 23.86 11.18
CA SER A 149 33.71 24.12 12.61
C SER A 149 32.68 23.43 13.54
N LEU A 150 31.51 23.07 13.00
CA LEU A 150 30.48 22.26 13.67
C LEU A 150 30.49 20.79 13.22
N GLY A 151 31.33 20.40 12.26
CA GLY A 151 31.37 19.08 11.65
C GLY A 151 30.15 18.73 10.78
N ILE A 152 29.29 19.71 10.45
CA ILE A 152 28.10 19.52 9.60
C ILE A 152 28.43 19.92 8.17
N ALA A 153 28.31 18.96 7.25
CA ALA A 153 28.51 19.19 5.82
C ALA A 153 27.27 19.81 5.15
N ASP A 154 27.50 20.69 4.17
CA ASP A 154 26.45 21.08 3.23
C ASP A 154 25.99 19.87 2.41
N GLY A 155 24.69 19.75 2.20
CA GLY A 155 24.07 18.66 1.46
C GLY A 155 22.65 18.39 1.92
N THR A 156 22.03 17.40 1.27
CA THR A 156 20.66 16.97 1.54
C THR A 156 20.62 15.48 1.79
N MET A 157 19.97 15.07 2.87
CA MET A 157 19.58 13.68 3.12
C MET A 157 18.06 13.60 3.18
N LEU A 158 17.49 12.70 2.38
CA LEU A 158 16.08 12.35 2.43
C LEU A 158 15.91 11.03 3.16
N ILE A 159 15.11 11.02 4.23
CA ILE A 159 14.70 9.84 4.97
C ILE A 159 13.22 9.61 4.67
N GLY A 160 12.93 8.61 3.83
CA GLY A 160 11.60 8.42 3.24
C GLY A 160 11.01 7.03 3.37
N ASP A 161 9.71 6.92 3.08
CA ASP A 161 8.95 5.67 3.05
C ASP A 161 8.84 5.06 1.63
N SER A 162 7.86 4.19 1.41
CA SER A 162 7.62 3.52 0.12
C SER A 162 7.25 4.50 -1.00
N VAL A 163 6.61 5.63 -0.69
CA VAL A 163 6.24 6.64 -1.70
C VAL A 163 7.49 7.35 -2.20
N ALA A 164 8.37 7.74 -1.28
CA ALA A 164 9.67 8.30 -1.64
C ALA A 164 10.54 7.27 -2.39
N LEU A 165 10.51 6.00 -1.99
CA LEU A 165 11.26 4.94 -2.66
C LEU A 165 10.80 4.74 -4.11
N ARG A 166 9.48 4.81 -4.35
CA ARG A 166 8.92 4.77 -5.70
C ARG A 166 9.37 5.95 -6.57
N ALA A 167 9.60 7.11 -5.97
CA ALA A 167 10.14 8.30 -6.63
C ALA A 167 11.68 8.33 -6.73
N ASN A 168 12.41 7.30 -6.27
CA ASN A 168 13.86 7.36 -6.09
C ASN A 168 14.63 7.82 -7.35
N THR A 169 14.29 7.28 -8.53
CA THR A 169 14.96 7.69 -9.77
C THR A 169 14.72 9.17 -10.07
N ALA A 170 13.47 9.66 -9.96
CA ALA A 170 13.14 11.06 -10.21
C ALA A 170 13.74 12.00 -9.14
N LEU A 171 13.75 11.59 -7.87
CA LEU A 171 14.40 12.31 -6.78
C LEU A 171 15.89 12.49 -7.04
N GLN A 172 16.57 11.42 -7.48
CA GLN A 172 18.00 11.48 -7.76
C GLN A 172 18.32 12.38 -8.96
N THR A 173 17.42 12.43 -9.96
CA THR A 173 17.52 13.33 -11.11
C THR A 173 17.27 14.79 -10.73
N ALA A 174 16.23 15.07 -9.94
CA ALA A 174 15.87 16.43 -9.53
C ALA A 174 16.82 17.00 -8.48
N LEU A 175 17.44 16.14 -7.66
CA LEU A 175 18.34 16.51 -6.57
C LEU A 175 19.71 15.84 -6.73
N PRO A 176 20.53 16.25 -7.72
CA PRO A 176 21.85 15.69 -7.91
C PRO A 176 22.72 15.81 -6.65
N GLY A 177 23.23 14.68 -6.16
CA GLY A 177 24.08 14.65 -4.96
C GLY A 177 23.34 14.59 -3.62
N ALA A 178 22.00 14.62 -3.61
CA ALA A 178 21.23 14.29 -2.41
C ALA A 178 21.36 12.80 -2.07
N GLN A 179 21.43 12.50 -0.78
CA GLN A 179 21.42 11.14 -0.23
C GLN A 179 19.98 10.70 -0.02
N ILE A 180 19.52 9.80 -0.88
CA ILE A 180 18.17 9.26 -0.78
C ILE A 180 18.24 7.98 0.05
N ASN A 181 17.61 7.99 1.22
CA ASN A 181 17.41 6.82 2.05
C ASN A 181 15.91 6.63 2.20
N ALA A 182 15.30 5.87 1.30
CA ALA A 182 13.91 5.48 1.35
C ALA A 182 13.76 3.95 1.49
N GLN A 183 12.69 3.50 2.15
CA GLN A 183 12.44 2.07 2.39
C GLN A 183 10.95 1.79 2.55
N VAL A 184 10.52 0.61 2.07
CA VAL A 184 9.17 0.09 2.29
C VAL A 184 8.84 0.01 3.78
N SER A 185 7.59 0.31 4.12
CA SER A 185 7.05 0.26 5.50
C SER A 185 7.70 1.20 6.51
N ARG A 186 8.53 2.15 6.07
CA ARG A 186 9.10 3.15 6.99
C ARG A 186 8.01 4.07 7.53
N THR A 187 8.14 4.41 8.80
CA THR A 187 7.24 5.29 9.57
C THR A 187 7.98 6.54 10.03
N THR A 188 7.26 7.57 10.48
CA THR A 188 7.86 8.78 11.04
C THR A 188 8.71 8.48 12.28
N LYS A 189 8.24 7.58 13.15
CA LYS A 189 9.02 7.08 14.30
C LYS A 189 10.39 6.51 13.89
N THR A 190 10.42 5.60 12.92
CA THR A 190 11.68 4.99 12.46
C THR A 190 12.56 6.00 11.71
N ALA A 191 11.97 6.96 10.99
CA ALA A 191 12.71 8.06 10.39
C ALA A 191 13.42 8.94 11.45
N ASN A 192 12.79 9.18 12.61
CA ASN A 192 13.40 9.89 13.74
C ASN A 192 14.64 9.15 14.27
N GLU A 193 14.53 7.83 14.46
CA GLU A 193 15.65 6.97 14.87
C GLU A 193 16.81 7.03 13.87
N ILE A 194 16.52 6.94 12.56
CA ILE A 194 17.52 7.05 11.49
C ILE A 194 18.18 8.42 11.48
N MET A 195 17.40 9.50 11.61
CA MET A 195 17.92 10.87 11.65
C MET A 195 18.92 11.04 12.80
N LEU A 196 18.55 10.60 14.01
CA LEU A 196 19.41 10.68 15.19
C LEU A 196 20.67 9.82 15.03
N ASN A 197 20.54 8.61 14.50
CA ASN A 197 21.69 7.74 14.22
C ASN A 197 22.67 8.40 13.23
N ASN A 198 22.17 8.97 12.13
CA ASN A 198 23.02 9.67 11.17
C ASN A 198 23.68 10.93 11.77
N SER A 199 22.97 11.63 12.66
CA SER A 199 23.55 12.77 13.38
C SER A 199 24.69 12.34 14.31
N GLN A 200 24.47 11.29 15.11
CA GLN A 200 25.47 10.74 16.03
C GLN A 200 26.72 10.26 15.29
N ASN A 201 26.56 9.74 14.08
CA ASN A 201 27.66 9.28 13.22
C ASN A 201 28.20 10.36 12.27
N LYS A 202 27.78 11.63 12.41
CA LYS A 202 28.23 12.76 11.57
C LYS A 202 27.95 12.61 10.07
N PHE A 203 26.93 11.82 9.72
CA PHE A 203 26.48 11.63 8.34
C PHE A 203 25.26 12.48 7.98
N LEU A 204 24.59 13.08 8.97
CA LEU A 204 23.43 13.95 8.71
C LEU A 204 23.92 15.32 8.17
N PRO A 205 23.55 15.73 6.95
CA PRO A 205 23.94 17.02 6.39
C PRO A 205 22.99 18.14 6.80
N LYS A 206 23.30 19.37 6.40
CA LYS A 206 22.51 20.57 6.74
C LYS A 206 21.02 20.44 6.42
N MET A 207 20.64 19.91 5.25
CA MET A 207 19.24 19.77 4.84
C MET A 207 18.74 18.35 5.11
N VAL A 208 17.67 18.22 5.91
CA VAL A 208 17.08 16.93 6.27
C VAL A 208 15.64 16.88 5.78
N VAL A 209 15.36 16.05 4.78
CA VAL A 209 14.01 15.84 4.24
C VAL A 209 13.38 14.62 4.91
N ILE A 210 12.25 14.79 5.59
CA ILE A 210 11.47 13.70 6.17
C ILE A 210 10.26 13.44 5.27
N ALA A 211 10.30 12.31 4.56
CA ALA A 211 9.32 11.91 3.57
C ALA A 211 8.52 10.69 4.02
N THR A 212 7.77 10.86 5.12
CA THR A 212 7.00 9.79 5.77
C THR A 212 5.63 10.32 6.22
N GLY A 213 4.74 9.41 6.66
CA GLY A 213 3.53 9.79 7.41
C GLY A 213 2.26 9.07 6.96
N VAL A 214 2.28 8.34 5.84
CA VAL A 214 1.14 7.53 5.40
C VAL A 214 1.10 6.18 6.11
N ASN A 215 2.26 5.63 6.48
CA ASN A 215 2.38 4.40 7.24
C ASN A 215 2.26 4.67 8.75
N ASN A 216 1.32 3.99 9.42
CA ASN A 216 0.99 4.14 10.84
C ASN A 216 0.69 5.58 11.27
N PRO A 217 -0.33 6.23 10.66
CA PRO A 217 -0.61 7.65 10.88
C PRO A 217 -1.27 7.95 12.25
N GLU A 218 -1.67 6.94 13.02
CA GLU A 218 -2.51 7.11 14.23
C GLU A 218 -1.85 7.99 15.29
N ASN A 219 -0.52 7.90 15.43
CA ASN A 219 0.26 8.62 16.43
C ASN A 219 0.94 9.89 15.88
N TYR A 220 0.37 10.49 14.83
CA TYR A 220 1.02 11.55 14.06
C TYR A 220 1.47 12.74 14.92
N LYS A 221 0.70 13.15 15.94
CA LYS A 221 1.05 14.33 16.75
C LYS A 221 2.35 14.09 17.50
N GLU A 222 2.40 13.00 18.25
CA GLU A 222 3.54 12.60 19.05
C GLU A 222 4.76 12.31 18.18
N ASP A 223 4.57 11.65 17.03
CA ASP A 223 5.65 11.31 16.11
C ASP A 223 6.25 12.58 15.44
N TRP A 224 5.41 13.49 14.95
CA TRP A 224 5.87 14.74 14.34
C TRP A 224 6.46 15.70 15.38
N ASP A 225 5.87 15.82 16.56
CA ASP A 225 6.43 16.60 17.66
C ASP A 225 7.80 16.06 18.08
N SER A 226 7.92 14.73 18.19
CA SER A 226 9.16 14.07 18.57
C SER A 226 10.27 14.32 17.56
N ILE A 227 10.01 14.14 16.26
CA ILE A 227 11.06 14.31 15.24
C ILE A 227 11.48 15.77 15.09
N VAL A 228 10.54 16.72 15.16
CA VAL A 228 10.85 18.16 15.14
C VAL A 228 11.67 18.58 16.36
N LYS A 229 11.29 18.10 17.54
CA LYS A 229 12.02 18.35 18.79
C LYS A 229 13.44 17.77 18.74
N ASN A 230 13.57 16.56 18.19
CA ASN A 230 14.82 15.81 18.13
C ASN A 230 15.76 16.24 17.00
N LEU A 231 15.32 17.06 16.04
CA LEU A 231 16.20 17.63 15.02
C LEU A 231 17.45 18.23 15.69
N PRO A 232 18.66 17.77 15.34
CA PRO A 232 19.87 18.32 15.95
C PRO A 232 20.08 19.79 15.55
N LYS A 233 20.95 20.48 16.28
CA LYS A 233 21.32 21.86 15.94
C LYS A 233 22.13 21.88 14.64
N GLY A 234 22.03 22.96 13.87
CA GLY A 234 22.73 23.15 12.61
C GLY A 234 22.03 22.57 11.38
N HIS A 235 20.82 22.01 11.55
CA HIS A 235 20.03 21.45 10.45
C HIS A 235 18.78 22.28 10.14
N HIS A 236 18.36 22.27 8.88
CA HIS A 236 17.05 22.71 8.42
C HIS A 236 16.25 21.47 7.99
N MET A 237 14.98 21.39 8.39
CA MET A 237 14.13 20.24 8.11
C MET A 237 13.08 20.56 7.05
N VAL A 238 12.92 19.68 6.07
CA VAL A 238 11.80 19.73 5.11
C VAL A 238 10.84 18.59 5.44
N LEU A 239 9.57 18.91 5.67
CA LEU A 239 8.52 17.92 5.93
C LEU A 239 7.71 17.68 4.67
N VAL A 240 7.67 16.43 4.19
CA VAL A 240 6.84 16.05 3.04
C VAL A 240 5.51 15.49 3.54
N THR A 241 4.41 16.22 3.32
CA THR A 241 3.09 15.84 3.85
C THR A 241 2.58 14.54 3.21
N PRO A 242 1.96 13.62 3.98
CA PRO A 242 1.47 12.35 3.45
C PRO A 242 0.16 12.50 2.66
N TYR A 243 -0.13 11.54 1.79
CA TYR A 243 -1.36 11.48 1.00
C TYR A 243 -1.98 10.07 1.05
N GLU A 244 -3.28 10.02 1.29
CA GLU A 244 -4.16 8.85 1.15
C GLU A 244 -5.36 9.33 0.33
N GLY A 245 -5.51 8.82 -0.89
CA GLY A 245 -6.56 9.24 -1.81
C GLY A 245 -7.88 8.47 -1.64
N ASP A 246 -7.85 7.30 -1.01
CA ASP A 246 -9.06 6.51 -0.75
C ASP A 246 -9.80 7.08 0.46
N LYS A 247 -10.77 7.94 0.17
CA LYS A 247 -11.62 8.60 1.17
C LYS A 247 -12.46 7.63 2.00
N THR A 248 -12.52 6.35 1.62
CA THR A 248 -13.27 5.32 2.36
C THR A 248 -12.43 4.62 3.42
N LYS A 249 -11.10 4.80 3.41
CA LYS A 249 -10.20 4.25 4.42
C LYS A 249 -10.44 4.88 5.78
N GLU A 250 -10.43 4.06 6.83
CA GLU A 250 -10.51 4.53 8.22
C GLU A 250 -9.37 5.49 8.58
N THR A 251 -8.20 5.30 7.95
CA THR A 251 -7.01 6.14 8.13
C THR A 251 -7.04 7.44 7.33
N TYR A 252 -7.93 7.61 6.35
CA TYR A 252 -7.98 8.79 5.47
C TYR A 252 -8.03 10.10 6.27
N ALA A 253 -8.98 10.20 7.20
CA ALA A 253 -9.15 11.39 8.02
C ALA A 253 -7.95 11.65 8.96
N ILE A 254 -7.21 10.60 9.32
CA ILE A 254 -6.01 10.72 10.17
C ILE A 254 -4.85 11.26 9.34
N VAL A 255 -4.64 10.74 8.11
CA VAL A 255 -3.60 11.23 7.19
C VAL A 255 -3.82 12.70 6.82
N GLU A 256 -5.07 13.11 6.58
CA GLU A 256 -5.42 14.52 6.33
C GLU A 256 -5.10 15.41 7.54
N LYS A 257 -5.42 14.95 8.75
CA LYS A 257 -5.06 15.65 9.99
C LYS A 257 -3.55 15.73 10.20
N ALA A 258 -2.82 14.67 9.85
CA ALA A 258 -1.35 14.66 9.92
C ALA A 258 -0.75 15.69 8.96
N ALA A 259 -1.20 15.72 7.70
CA ALA A 259 -0.75 16.72 6.72
C ALA A 259 -1.05 18.15 7.19
N ALA A 260 -2.25 18.41 7.72
CA ALA A 260 -2.59 19.72 8.30
C ALA A 260 -1.69 20.08 9.50
N TYR A 261 -1.44 19.14 10.40
CA TYR A 261 -0.56 19.37 11.55
C TYR A 261 0.89 19.66 11.15
N MET A 262 1.40 18.97 10.14
CA MET A 262 2.73 19.25 9.58
C MET A 262 2.81 20.67 9.03
N ARG A 263 1.77 21.16 8.34
CA ARG A 263 1.72 22.55 7.87
C ARG A 263 1.81 23.53 9.03
N GLU A 264 1.06 23.29 10.11
CA GLU A 264 1.16 24.12 11.33
C GLU A 264 2.58 24.14 11.92
N LEU A 265 3.26 22.99 11.95
CA LEU A 265 4.65 22.90 12.43
C LEU A 265 5.60 23.74 11.55
N GLY A 266 5.41 23.70 10.23
CA GLY A 266 6.17 24.52 9.27
C GLY A 266 5.93 26.02 9.44
N GLU A 267 4.69 26.44 9.68
CA GLU A 267 4.36 27.85 9.94
C GLU A 267 4.97 28.37 11.25
N LYS A 268 4.95 27.53 12.30
CA LYS A 268 5.42 27.90 13.65
C LYS A 268 6.93 27.80 13.83
N THR A 269 7.63 27.07 12.97
CA THR A 269 9.04 26.70 13.18
C THR A 269 9.93 27.23 12.06
N PRO A 270 10.79 28.24 12.30
CA PRO A 270 11.51 28.95 11.23
C PRO A 270 12.57 28.10 10.50
N TYR A 271 13.00 26.99 11.12
CA TYR A 271 13.92 26.02 10.53
C TYR A 271 13.21 24.80 9.91
N ILE A 272 11.91 24.92 9.64
CA ILE A 272 11.10 23.92 8.94
C ILE A 272 10.51 24.54 7.68
N THR A 273 10.57 23.80 6.57
CA THR A 273 9.86 24.11 5.32
C THR A 273 8.96 22.94 4.93
N ILE A 274 7.80 23.23 4.33
CA ILE A 274 6.85 22.20 3.88
C ILE A 274 7.05 21.89 2.40
N ALA A 275 7.15 20.60 2.08
CA ALA A 275 6.95 20.07 0.74
C ALA A 275 5.54 19.45 0.69
N ASP A 276 4.57 20.22 0.19
CA ASP A 276 3.15 19.87 0.30
C ASP A 276 2.71 18.85 -0.76
N TRP A 277 3.22 17.62 -0.64
CA TRP A 277 2.82 16.51 -1.49
C TRP A 277 1.33 16.18 -1.36
N ASN A 278 0.73 16.40 -0.19
CA ASN A 278 -0.70 16.15 0.03
C ASN A 278 -1.55 17.04 -0.88
N GLN A 279 -1.19 18.32 -1.00
CA GLN A 279 -1.83 19.25 -1.93
C GLN A 279 -1.54 18.87 -3.38
N ALA A 280 -0.26 18.71 -3.75
CA ALA A 280 0.13 18.39 -5.13
C ALA A 280 -0.55 17.09 -5.63
N ALA A 281 -0.61 16.05 -4.79
CA ALA A 281 -1.30 14.81 -5.10
C ALA A 281 -2.79 15.01 -5.43
N LYS A 282 -3.49 15.88 -4.69
CA LYS A 282 -4.93 16.15 -4.90
C LYS A 282 -5.20 16.89 -6.21
N GLU A 283 -4.26 17.74 -6.63
CA GLU A 283 -4.37 18.53 -7.86
C GLU A 283 -4.14 17.69 -9.13
N HIS A 284 -3.65 16.46 -8.98
CA HIS A 284 -3.27 15.56 -10.06
C HIS A 284 -4.04 14.22 -10.02
N PRO A 285 -5.37 14.19 -10.19
CA PRO A 285 -6.18 12.96 -10.13
C PRO A 285 -5.76 11.87 -11.14
N GLU A 286 -5.12 12.26 -12.25
CA GLU A 286 -4.70 11.37 -13.32
C GLU A 286 -3.66 10.34 -12.89
N ILE A 287 -2.79 10.66 -11.91
CA ILE A 287 -1.76 9.73 -11.43
C ILE A 287 -2.32 8.65 -10.50
N TRP A 288 -3.58 8.78 -10.07
CA TRP A 288 -4.24 7.88 -9.11
C TRP A 288 -5.21 6.89 -9.74
N THR A 289 -5.51 7.05 -11.03
CA THR A 289 -6.43 6.14 -11.72
C THR A 289 -5.84 4.73 -11.78
N GLY A 290 -6.53 3.75 -11.19
CA GLY A 290 -6.09 2.36 -11.18
C GLY A 290 -4.96 2.05 -10.19
N THR A 291 -4.76 2.91 -9.18
CA THR A 291 -3.77 2.70 -8.12
C THR A 291 -4.43 2.41 -6.78
N ASP A 292 -3.61 2.09 -5.77
CA ASP A 292 -4.02 1.90 -4.38
C ASP A 292 -4.26 3.22 -3.61
N GLN A 293 -4.26 4.36 -4.32
CA GLN A 293 -4.44 5.70 -3.77
C GLN A 293 -3.33 6.21 -2.82
N VAL A 294 -2.20 5.51 -2.74
CA VAL A 294 -1.00 5.94 -2.01
C VAL A 294 0.23 5.95 -2.92
N HIS A 295 0.40 4.90 -3.71
CA HIS A 295 1.47 4.76 -4.68
C HIS A 295 0.99 5.21 -6.07
N PHE A 296 1.53 6.33 -6.53
CA PHE A 296 1.16 6.95 -7.81
C PHE A 296 1.51 6.04 -9.02
N GLY A 297 0.72 6.19 -10.07
CA GLY A 297 0.92 5.57 -11.38
C GLY A 297 0.56 4.08 -11.47
N SER A 298 -0.43 3.78 -12.31
CA SER A 298 -0.85 2.41 -12.66
C SER A 298 -0.06 1.80 -13.83
N ASP A 299 0.67 2.64 -14.58
CA ASP A 299 1.45 2.31 -15.77
C ASP A 299 2.70 3.19 -15.82
N ASN A 300 3.66 2.85 -16.69
CA ASN A 300 4.97 3.53 -16.73
C ASN A 300 4.84 5.06 -16.92
N SER A 301 3.94 5.53 -17.79
CA SER A 301 3.80 6.95 -18.06
C SER A 301 3.31 7.72 -16.83
N LYS A 302 2.32 7.16 -16.12
CA LYS A 302 1.81 7.78 -14.89
C LYS A 302 2.78 7.62 -13.71
N ILE A 303 3.55 6.53 -13.66
CA ILE A 303 4.60 6.35 -12.66
C ILE A 303 5.66 7.44 -12.82
N GLU A 304 6.13 7.68 -14.05
CA GLU A 304 7.10 8.73 -14.35
C GLU A 304 6.55 10.13 -14.03
N ALA A 305 5.30 10.42 -14.42
CA ALA A 305 4.65 11.69 -14.12
C ALA A 305 4.49 11.93 -12.61
N GLY A 306 3.98 10.93 -11.88
CA GLY A 306 3.82 11.01 -10.42
C GLY A 306 5.16 11.12 -9.68
N ALA A 307 6.17 10.35 -10.09
CA ALA A 307 7.52 10.42 -9.51
C ALA A 307 8.16 11.79 -9.74
N LYS A 308 8.00 12.35 -10.94
CA LYS A 308 8.49 13.70 -11.27
C LYS A 308 7.79 14.76 -10.42
N LEU A 309 6.45 14.70 -10.30
CA LEU A 309 5.70 15.64 -9.47
C LEU A 309 6.15 15.58 -8.00
N TYR A 310 6.33 14.37 -7.47
CA TYR A 310 6.83 14.16 -6.10
C TYR A 310 8.21 14.78 -5.90
N ALA A 311 9.13 14.53 -6.84
CA ALA A 311 10.49 15.06 -6.79
C ALA A 311 10.53 16.59 -6.93
N ASP A 312 9.76 17.16 -7.86
CA ASP A 312 9.66 18.61 -8.08
C ASP A 312 9.08 19.32 -6.85
N THR A 313 8.10 18.71 -6.17
CA THR A 313 7.52 19.23 -4.92
C THR A 313 8.58 19.39 -3.84
N ILE A 314 9.44 18.37 -3.67
CA ILE A 314 10.54 18.42 -2.70
C ILE A 314 11.64 19.38 -3.13
N ALA A 315 11.96 19.43 -4.43
CA ALA A 315 12.95 20.36 -4.95
C ALA A 315 12.55 21.83 -4.73
N ALA A 316 11.28 22.17 -4.96
CA ALA A 316 10.74 23.51 -4.70
C ALA A 316 10.82 23.89 -3.20
N ALA A 317 10.52 22.95 -2.31
CA ALA A 317 10.67 23.17 -0.87
C ALA A 317 12.13 23.37 -0.46
N LEU A 318 13.06 22.58 -1.03
CA LEU A 318 14.49 22.75 -0.77
C LEU A 318 15.02 24.09 -1.28
N GLN A 319 14.55 24.58 -2.44
CA GLN A 319 14.88 25.92 -2.94
C GLN A 319 14.41 27.00 -1.96
N THR A 320 13.15 26.91 -1.51
CA THR A 320 12.59 27.83 -0.51
C THR A 320 13.38 27.83 0.79
N ALA A 321 13.90 26.66 1.19
CA ALA A 321 14.63 26.47 2.42
C ALA A 321 16.09 26.99 2.38
N GLN A 322 16.66 27.30 1.21
CA GLN A 322 18.04 27.79 1.08
C GLN A 322 18.27 29.09 1.86
N ASP A 323 17.26 29.97 1.91
CA ASP A 323 17.32 31.27 2.57
C ASP A 323 16.79 31.22 4.02
N LYS A 324 16.44 30.03 4.52
CA LYS A 324 15.84 29.86 5.85
C LYS A 324 16.89 29.48 6.89
N PRO A 325 16.70 29.86 8.17
CA PRO A 325 17.65 29.53 9.21
C PRO A 325 17.68 28.02 9.50
N VAL A 326 18.81 27.55 10.02
CA VAL A 326 18.93 26.24 10.66
C VAL A 326 18.55 26.32 12.15
N LYS A 327 18.25 25.19 12.78
CA LYS A 327 18.02 25.13 14.23
C LYS A 327 19.28 25.53 14.99
N SER A 328 19.22 26.61 15.77
CA SER A 328 20.40 27.19 16.45
C SER A 328 20.47 26.91 17.96
N LYS A 329 19.34 26.63 18.62
CA LYS A 329 19.26 26.38 20.07
C LYS A 329 18.55 25.08 20.41
#